data_AF-A0A3S2EYX5-F1
#
_entry.id   AF-A0A3S2EYX5-F1
#
_cell.length_a   1.000
_cell.length_b   1.000
_cell.length_c   1.000
_cell.angle_alpha   90.00
_cell.angle_beta   90.00
_cell.angle_gamma   90.00
#
_symmetry.space_group_name_H-M   'P 1'
#
loop_
_entity.id
_entity.type
_entity.pdbx_description
1 polymer ?
#
loop_
_entity_poly.entity_id
_entity_poly.type
_entity_poly.pdbx_seq_one_letter_code
_entity_poly.pdbx_strand_id
1 'polypeptide(L)'
;MRDLVGNKVYSRGEAYWRDGLVQLLTVGSKRVLAQVAGTEDYRVELMGPAESIEGSCSCRAFGDWGYCKHLVAAALATNAAGSDGEAEGAGMFARIREHLEGKDKTALVEMIVDIAERDPILLRKLEMATLATQSGDEVTLEARLGKMIDGATATNGFVDYREAPDWAQGVKEALDAIAALPSKHADIMLKLAIQVIDQVEAALENIDDSDGHCAPLLDRACEIHLQAAQVAPCVSVSLARDLFEREINGDYDTFSGAAGRYSDVLGEDGLAEYRRLATEAWEELPATAGKSRTGHILNGDHYRLREILDFFAERDGDVEARIALRAKHLSSLEAYLQIAKLCLSYGRADEALRWAEDGLWLFEDDRPDERLVFFAVELLTTAGRDADAEAHLWRAFEKAPSLELYRRLCKTGGVAARDRAVSRLQSRLAGEKSSKWHYPAELLIGILIEEKRFDLAWANTREHGASDGLKERLARASEATHPREALTIYAERVNRLAEFGGNDAYAEAAALIGHMAGLRGASEHAAYLADVKTRFGRKRNFMKLLA
;
A
#
# COMPACT_ATOMS: atom_id res chain seq x y z
N MET A 1 19.73 -17.52 -11.45
CA MET A 1 19.29 -17.27 -12.85
C MET A 1 18.50 -18.42 -13.49
N ARG A 2 18.92 -19.69 -13.44
CA ARG A 2 18.19 -20.79 -14.10
C ARG A 2 16.72 -20.90 -13.65
N ASP A 3 16.46 -20.68 -12.37
CA ASP A 3 15.10 -20.67 -11.81
C ASP A 3 14.30 -19.40 -12.18
N LEU A 4 14.97 -18.29 -12.49
CA LEU A 4 14.35 -17.01 -12.86
C LEU A 4 13.86 -16.99 -14.31
N VAL A 5 14.63 -17.56 -15.24
CA VAL A 5 14.32 -17.51 -16.68
C VAL A 5 13.72 -18.80 -17.24
N GLY A 6 13.77 -19.90 -16.48
CA GLY A 6 13.41 -21.23 -16.93
C GLY A 6 14.39 -21.84 -17.95
N ASN A 7 14.29 -23.15 -18.15
CA ASN A 7 15.26 -23.93 -18.92
C ASN A 7 15.42 -23.46 -20.37
N LYS A 8 14.33 -23.08 -21.04
CA LYS A 8 14.35 -22.70 -22.47
C LYS A 8 15.15 -21.43 -22.74
N VAL A 9 14.96 -20.39 -21.91
CA VAL A 9 15.67 -19.11 -22.05
C VAL A 9 17.13 -19.27 -21.63
N TYR A 10 17.37 -20.05 -20.56
CA TYR A 10 18.72 -20.35 -20.10
C TYR A 10 19.57 -21.03 -21.18
N SER A 11 19.07 -22.09 -21.81
CA SER A 11 19.81 -22.79 -22.87
C SER A 11 20.13 -21.89 -24.07
N ARG A 12 19.26 -20.93 -24.40
CA ARG A 12 19.52 -19.96 -25.46
C ARG A 12 20.60 -18.95 -25.07
N GLY A 13 20.62 -18.49 -23.81
CA GLY A 13 21.68 -17.61 -23.32
C GLY A 13 23.03 -18.31 -23.26
N GLU A 14 23.04 -19.58 -22.88
CA GLU A 14 24.25 -20.41 -22.91
C GLU A 14 24.82 -20.58 -24.32
N ALA A 15 23.98 -20.72 -25.34
CA ALA A 15 24.42 -20.74 -26.73
C ALA A 15 25.09 -19.42 -27.15
N TYR A 16 24.49 -18.27 -26.84
CA TYR A 16 25.06 -16.96 -27.17
C TYR A 16 26.44 -16.73 -26.52
N TRP A 17 26.59 -17.17 -25.27
CA TRP A 17 27.89 -17.12 -24.59
C TRP A 17 28.92 -18.04 -25.25
N ARG A 18 28.55 -19.29 -25.57
CA ARG A 18 29.46 -20.25 -26.25
C ARG A 18 29.86 -19.79 -27.65
N ASP A 19 28.96 -19.13 -28.36
CA ASP A 19 29.19 -18.60 -29.70
C ASP A 19 30.04 -17.32 -29.70
N GLY A 20 30.51 -16.86 -28.52
CA GLY A 20 31.39 -15.69 -28.40
C GLY A 20 30.68 -14.37 -28.67
N LEU A 21 29.36 -14.32 -28.56
CA LEU A 21 28.56 -13.13 -28.90
C LEU A 21 28.50 -12.09 -27.77
N VAL A 22 29.27 -12.25 -26.71
CA VAL A 22 29.24 -11.38 -25.52
C VAL A 22 30.56 -10.65 -25.39
N GLN A 23 30.48 -9.33 -25.39
CA GLN A 23 31.60 -8.44 -25.08
C GLN A 23 31.36 -7.79 -23.71
N LEU A 24 32.24 -8.04 -22.75
CA LEU A 24 32.20 -7.39 -21.44
C LEU A 24 32.85 -6.01 -21.55
N LEU A 25 32.10 -4.96 -21.21
CA LEU A 25 32.56 -3.56 -21.28
C LEU A 25 33.05 -3.08 -19.90
N THR A 26 32.39 -3.51 -18.83
CA THR A 26 32.83 -3.30 -17.45
C THR A 26 32.45 -4.51 -16.63
N VAL A 27 33.38 -5.02 -15.83
CA VAL A 27 33.09 -5.99 -14.79
C VAL A 27 33.54 -5.35 -13.47
N GLY A 28 32.66 -5.34 -12.48
CA GLY A 28 32.99 -4.91 -11.13
C GLY A 28 32.09 -5.59 -10.12
N SER A 29 32.48 -5.50 -8.85
CA SER A 29 31.86 -6.22 -7.73
C SER A 29 30.35 -6.04 -7.55
N LYS A 30 29.75 -4.97 -8.10
CA LYS A 30 28.31 -4.66 -7.97
C LYS A 30 27.59 -4.41 -9.29
N ARG A 31 28.33 -4.28 -10.40
CA ARG A 31 27.78 -3.88 -11.70
C ARG A 31 28.61 -4.49 -12.81
N VAL A 32 27.92 -5.12 -13.75
CA VAL A 32 28.50 -5.57 -15.02
C VAL A 32 27.77 -4.87 -16.15
N LEU A 33 28.55 -4.34 -17.09
CA LEU A 33 28.06 -3.82 -18.36
C LEU A 33 28.60 -4.68 -19.49
N ALA A 34 27.71 -5.18 -20.33
CA ALA A 34 28.05 -6.00 -21.49
C ALA A 34 27.28 -5.58 -22.74
N GLN A 35 27.85 -5.92 -23.89
CA GLN A 35 27.22 -5.84 -25.19
C GLN A 35 27.06 -7.26 -25.72
N VAL A 36 25.84 -7.61 -26.14
CA VAL A 36 25.52 -8.95 -26.65
C VAL A 36 25.05 -8.83 -28.09
N ALA A 37 25.84 -9.37 -29.01
CA ALA A 37 25.53 -9.35 -30.44
C ALA A 37 24.33 -10.26 -30.75
N GLY A 38 23.40 -9.74 -31.53
CA GLY A 38 22.21 -10.46 -32.00
C GLY A 38 21.78 -9.96 -33.38
N THR A 39 20.48 -9.72 -33.57
CA THR A 39 20.00 -8.95 -34.74
C THR A 39 20.52 -7.51 -34.73
N GLU A 40 20.77 -7.00 -33.53
CA GLU A 40 21.44 -5.74 -33.22
C GLU A 40 22.34 -5.98 -32.00
N ASP A 41 23.18 -5.01 -31.65
CA ASP A 41 23.97 -5.08 -30.43
C ASP A 41 23.15 -4.62 -29.23
N TYR A 42 22.90 -5.54 -28.30
CA TYR A 42 22.10 -5.28 -27.13
C TYR A 42 22.97 -4.89 -25.94
N ARG A 43 22.68 -3.75 -25.31
CA ARG A 43 23.28 -3.33 -24.05
C ARG A 43 22.63 -4.11 -22.91
N VAL A 44 23.45 -4.74 -22.08
CA VAL A 44 23.03 -5.57 -20.95
C VAL A 44 23.72 -5.08 -19.69
N GLU A 45 22.94 -4.86 -18.65
CA GLU A 45 23.43 -4.43 -17.35
C GLU A 45 22.99 -5.44 -16.29
N LEU A 46 23.94 -5.90 -15.46
CA LEU A 46 23.67 -6.75 -14.31
C LEU A 46 24.10 -5.99 -13.05
N MET A 47 23.23 -5.96 -12.04
CA MET A 47 23.45 -5.25 -10.78
C MET A 47 23.21 -6.19 -9.60
N GLY A 48 23.98 -5.98 -8.53
CA GLY A 48 23.80 -6.72 -7.28
C GLY A 48 24.74 -7.92 -7.10
N PRO A 49 24.74 -8.53 -5.89
CA PRO A 49 25.57 -9.68 -5.58
C PRO A 49 25.10 -10.93 -6.33
N ALA A 50 25.96 -11.95 -6.46
CA ALA A 50 25.64 -13.20 -7.19
C ALA A 50 24.35 -13.91 -6.73
N GLU A 51 23.93 -13.67 -5.48
CA GLU A 51 22.73 -14.23 -4.84
C GLU A 51 21.44 -13.47 -5.19
N SER A 52 21.54 -12.20 -5.61
CA SER A 52 20.42 -11.31 -5.92
C SER A 52 20.82 -10.41 -7.08
N ILE A 53 20.70 -10.96 -8.30
CA ILE A 53 21.10 -10.28 -9.54
C ILE A 53 19.85 -9.65 -10.15
N GLU A 54 19.82 -8.33 -10.16
CA GLU A 54 18.94 -7.54 -11.00
C GLU A 54 19.61 -7.34 -12.36
N GLY A 55 18.82 -7.09 -13.40
CA GLY A 55 19.42 -6.71 -14.66
C GLY A 55 18.46 -6.10 -15.65
N SER A 56 19.02 -5.32 -16.56
CA SER A 56 18.32 -4.67 -17.66
C SER A 56 18.94 -5.04 -18.99
N CYS A 57 18.12 -5.09 -20.04
CA CYS A 57 18.60 -5.34 -21.39
C CYS A 57 17.83 -4.48 -22.39
N SER A 58 18.53 -3.89 -23.36
CA SER A 58 17.91 -3.08 -24.42
C SER A 58 17.17 -3.91 -25.47
N CYS A 59 16.97 -5.22 -25.26
CA CYS A 59 16.27 -6.05 -26.23
C CYS A 59 14.76 -6.03 -26.00
N ARG A 60 13.99 -6.12 -27.08
CA ARG A 60 12.52 -6.18 -27.03
C ARG A 60 11.98 -7.26 -26.09
N ALA A 61 12.63 -8.43 -26.07
CA ALA A 61 12.19 -9.53 -25.21
C ALA A 61 12.30 -9.21 -23.72
N PHE A 62 13.17 -8.27 -23.32
CA PHE A 62 13.26 -7.80 -21.94
C PHE A 62 12.09 -6.92 -21.55
N GLY A 63 11.66 -6.00 -22.44
CA GLY A 63 10.45 -5.21 -22.23
C GLY A 63 9.17 -6.07 -22.15
N ASP A 64 9.08 -7.12 -22.98
CA ASP A 64 7.88 -7.97 -23.02
C ASP A 64 7.80 -8.98 -21.86
N TRP A 65 8.94 -9.54 -21.40
CA TRP A 65 8.96 -10.72 -20.53
C TRP A 65 9.98 -10.65 -19.37
N GLY A 66 10.68 -9.53 -19.20
CA GLY A 66 11.75 -9.39 -18.20
C GLY A 66 13.00 -10.20 -18.57
N TYR A 67 13.52 -11.00 -17.64
CA TYR A 67 14.83 -11.66 -17.79
C TYR A 67 14.98 -12.45 -19.10
N CYS A 68 15.87 -11.96 -19.98
CA CYS A 68 16.06 -12.44 -21.33
C CYS A 68 17.31 -13.32 -21.48
N LYS A 69 17.48 -13.91 -22.67
CA LYS A 69 18.67 -14.73 -22.98
C LYS A 69 20.00 -13.96 -22.93
N HIS A 70 19.98 -12.65 -23.19
CA HIS A 70 21.21 -11.82 -23.18
C HIS A 70 21.71 -11.57 -21.75
N LEU A 71 20.80 -11.45 -20.76
CA LEU A 71 21.16 -11.38 -19.34
C LEU A 71 21.86 -12.65 -18.87
N VAL A 72 21.34 -13.82 -19.30
CA VAL A 72 21.98 -15.10 -19.05
C VAL A 72 23.37 -15.18 -19.70
N ALA A 73 23.48 -14.78 -20.97
CA ALA A 73 24.74 -14.79 -21.70
C ALA A 73 25.80 -13.89 -21.04
N ALA A 74 25.42 -12.67 -20.64
CA ALA A 74 26.28 -11.73 -19.93
C ALA A 74 26.75 -12.27 -18.57
N ALA A 75 25.85 -12.90 -17.80
CA ALA A 75 26.20 -13.49 -16.52
C ALA A 75 27.16 -14.68 -16.66
N LEU A 76 26.95 -15.53 -17.67
CA LEU A 76 27.86 -16.64 -17.96
C LEU A 76 29.23 -16.16 -18.43
N ALA A 77 29.27 -15.14 -19.29
CA ALA A 77 30.52 -14.50 -19.72
C ALA A 77 31.28 -13.90 -18.53
N THR A 78 30.58 -13.23 -17.62
CA THR A 78 31.18 -12.66 -16.41
C THR A 78 31.78 -13.74 -15.53
N ASN A 79 31.04 -14.82 -15.27
CA ASN A 79 31.51 -15.93 -14.45
C ASN A 79 32.74 -16.62 -15.08
N ALA A 80 32.82 -16.66 -16.41
CA ALA A 80 33.94 -17.25 -17.13
C ALA A 80 35.18 -16.34 -17.18
N ALA A 81 34.98 -15.01 -17.26
CA ALA A 81 36.05 -14.03 -17.36
C ALA A 81 36.76 -13.75 -16.03
N GLY A 82 36.08 -13.92 -14.89
CA GLY A 82 36.68 -13.69 -13.57
C GLY A 82 37.30 -12.29 -13.43
N SER A 83 38.50 -12.21 -12.84
CA SER A 83 39.24 -10.94 -12.68
C SER A 83 39.77 -10.34 -13.98
N ASP A 84 39.88 -11.14 -15.05
CA ASP A 84 40.48 -10.69 -16.31
C ASP A 84 39.50 -9.79 -17.08
N GLY A 85 38.20 -10.07 -16.99
CA GLY A 85 37.14 -9.20 -17.53
C GLY A 85 37.04 -7.86 -16.80
N GLU A 86 37.38 -7.81 -15.51
CA GLU A 86 37.48 -6.55 -14.75
C GLU A 86 38.63 -5.69 -15.27
N ALA A 87 39.79 -6.30 -15.52
CA ALA A 87 40.98 -5.61 -16.00
C ALA A 87 40.83 -5.05 -17.42
N GLU A 88 40.22 -5.79 -18.34
CA GLU A 88 40.02 -5.34 -19.73
C GLU A 88 39.01 -4.19 -19.82
N GLY A 89 37.86 -4.32 -19.16
CA GLY A 89 36.82 -3.29 -19.14
C GLY A 89 37.27 -2.01 -18.43
N ALA A 90 37.92 -2.15 -17.27
CA ALA A 90 38.54 -1.02 -16.58
C ALA A 90 39.64 -0.36 -17.44
N GLY A 91 40.44 -1.14 -18.16
CA GLY A 91 41.47 -0.65 -19.06
C GLY A 91 40.92 0.14 -20.25
N MET A 92 39.79 -0.27 -20.84
CA MET A 92 39.12 0.48 -21.91
C MET A 92 38.64 1.85 -21.41
N PHE A 93 37.87 1.89 -20.31
CA PHE A 93 37.37 3.15 -19.76
C PHE A 93 38.48 4.04 -19.18
N ALA A 94 39.56 3.46 -18.64
CA ALA A 94 40.73 4.21 -18.21
C ALA A 94 41.42 4.91 -19.39
N ARG A 95 41.61 4.21 -20.53
CA ARG A 95 42.14 4.83 -21.76
C ARG A 95 41.23 5.92 -22.32
N ILE A 96 39.91 5.71 -22.30
CA ILE A 96 38.93 6.73 -22.69
C ILE A 96 39.05 7.95 -21.76
N ARG A 97 39.10 7.73 -20.44
CA ARG A 97 39.25 8.81 -19.46
C ARG A 97 40.54 9.59 -19.65
N GLU A 98 41.68 8.91 -19.76
CA GLU A 98 42.99 9.54 -20.03
C GLU A 98 42.96 10.37 -21.32
N HIS A 99 42.32 9.85 -22.37
CA HIS A 99 42.14 10.60 -23.62
C HIS A 99 41.27 11.86 -23.44
N LEU A 100 40.19 11.78 -22.63
CA LEU A 100 39.32 12.91 -22.34
C LEU A 100 40.01 13.94 -21.43
N GLU A 101 40.78 13.50 -20.43
CA GLU A 101 41.56 14.37 -19.54
C GLU A 101 42.67 15.13 -20.29
N GLY A 102 43.20 14.54 -21.37
CA GLY A 102 44.16 15.20 -22.26
C GLY A 102 43.56 16.21 -23.24
N LYS A 103 42.22 16.35 -23.31
CA LYS A 103 41.54 17.34 -24.16
C LYS A 103 41.37 18.66 -23.41
N ASP A 104 41.40 19.76 -24.15
CA ASP A 104 41.00 21.05 -23.60
C ASP A 104 39.48 21.13 -23.39
N LYS A 105 39.06 22.13 -22.62
CA LYS A 105 37.63 22.36 -22.33
C LYS A 105 36.79 22.51 -23.60
N THR A 106 37.32 23.17 -24.63
CA THR A 106 36.59 23.44 -25.87
C THR A 106 36.28 22.12 -26.59
N ALA A 107 37.25 21.24 -26.75
CA ALA A 107 37.07 19.95 -27.40
C ALA A 107 36.14 19.01 -26.60
N LEU A 108 36.13 19.12 -25.27
CA LEU A 108 35.18 18.39 -24.43
C LEU A 108 33.75 18.93 -24.57
N VAL A 109 33.58 20.25 -24.61
CA VAL A 109 32.27 20.89 -24.82
C VAL A 109 31.69 20.50 -26.18
N GLU A 110 32.48 20.61 -27.26
CA GLU A 110 32.04 20.22 -28.61
C GLU A 110 31.62 18.75 -28.66
N MET A 111 32.38 17.85 -28.00
CA MET A 111 32.02 16.43 -27.95
C MET A 111 30.68 16.19 -27.23
N ILE A 112 30.38 16.94 -26.17
CA ILE A 112 29.09 16.84 -25.45
C ILE A 112 27.95 17.41 -26.31
N VAL A 113 28.18 18.54 -26.98
CA VAL A 113 27.18 19.14 -27.90
C VAL A 113 26.87 18.17 -29.03
N ASP A 114 27.88 17.56 -29.63
CA ASP A 114 27.74 16.51 -30.65
C ASP A 114 26.87 15.34 -30.16
N ILE A 115 27.08 14.87 -28.92
CA ILE A 115 26.26 13.80 -28.35
C ILE A 115 24.82 14.29 -28.14
N ALA A 116 24.65 15.51 -27.63
CA ALA A 116 23.34 16.10 -27.40
C ALA A 116 22.53 16.27 -28.69
N GLU A 117 23.14 16.69 -29.80
CA GLU A 117 22.47 16.77 -31.10
C GLU A 117 21.85 15.44 -31.57
N ARG A 118 22.39 14.32 -31.07
CA ARG A 118 21.95 12.95 -31.42
C ARG A 118 21.09 12.29 -30.34
N ASP A 119 21.03 12.88 -29.14
CA ASP A 119 20.29 12.40 -27.98
C ASP A 119 19.28 13.47 -27.52
N PRO A 120 18.00 13.33 -27.89
CA PRO A 120 16.95 14.30 -27.54
C PRO A 120 16.80 14.54 -26.03
N ILE A 121 17.10 13.53 -25.19
CA ILE A 121 17.00 13.66 -23.73
C ILE A 121 18.15 14.51 -23.22
N LEU A 122 19.38 14.22 -23.67
CA LEU A 122 20.54 15.03 -23.30
C LEU A 122 20.44 16.46 -23.83
N LEU A 123 19.94 16.65 -25.06
CA LEU A 123 19.68 17.97 -25.62
C LEU A 123 18.75 18.77 -24.72
N ARG A 124 17.59 18.20 -24.36
CA ARG A 124 16.62 18.85 -23.48
C ARG A 124 17.25 19.21 -22.12
N LYS A 125 18.02 18.31 -21.52
CA LYS A 125 18.74 18.56 -20.25
C LYS A 125 19.74 19.70 -20.33
N LEU A 126 20.53 19.76 -21.41
CA LEU A 126 21.50 20.83 -21.60
C LEU A 126 20.83 22.16 -21.93
N GLU A 127 19.78 22.16 -22.75
CA GLU A 127 18.94 23.34 -22.97
C GLU A 127 18.38 23.87 -21.65
N MET A 128 17.87 23.01 -20.78
CA MET A 128 17.40 23.37 -19.43
C MET A 128 18.50 24.02 -18.59
N ALA A 129 19.72 23.47 -18.60
CA ALA A 129 20.86 24.07 -17.90
C ALA A 129 21.25 25.45 -18.46
N THR A 130 21.04 25.71 -19.75
CA THR A 130 21.26 27.05 -20.32
C THR A 130 20.23 28.07 -19.86
N LEU A 131 18.98 27.67 -19.59
CA LEU A 131 17.92 28.57 -19.13
C LEU A 131 18.19 29.12 -17.72
N ALA A 132 18.77 28.31 -16.83
CA ALA A 132 19.14 28.74 -15.48
C ALA A 132 20.32 29.75 -15.45
N THR A 133 21.09 29.84 -16.54
CA THR A 133 22.34 30.63 -16.61
C THR A 133 22.26 31.83 -17.54
N GLN A 134 21.33 31.83 -18.50
CA GLN A 134 21.11 32.98 -19.39
C GLN A 134 20.30 34.07 -18.69
N SER A 135 20.91 35.24 -18.49
CA SER A 135 20.23 36.48 -18.16
C SER A 135 19.46 37.01 -19.39
N GLY A 136 18.38 36.32 -19.73
CA GLY A 136 17.37 36.79 -20.69
C GLY A 136 16.27 37.60 -19.99
N ASP A 137 15.41 38.24 -20.79
CA ASP A 137 14.17 38.87 -20.33
C ASP A 137 13.27 37.84 -19.61
N GLU A 138 12.77 38.20 -18.41
CA GLU A 138 12.00 37.31 -17.52
C GLU A 138 10.78 36.71 -18.22
N VAL A 139 10.13 37.49 -19.10
CA VAL A 139 9.00 37.03 -19.91
C VAL A 139 9.38 35.90 -20.86
N THR A 140 10.57 35.98 -21.45
CA THR A 140 11.07 34.94 -22.36
C THR A 140 11.45 33.67 -21.57
N LEU A 141 12.00 33.83 -20.37
CA LEU A 141 12.32 32.71 -19.48
C LEU A 141 11.05 31.98 -19.05
N GLU A 142 10.05 32.71 -18.53
CA GLU A 142 8.74 32.18 -18.12
C GLU A 142 8.07 31.42 -19.28
N ALA A 143 8.01 32.02 -20.48
CA ALA A 143 7.38 31.39 -21.64
C ALA A 143 8.10 30.11 -22.11
N ARG A 144 9.43 30.07 -22.02
CA ARG A 144 10.21 28.88 -22.39
C ARG A 144 10.03 27.74 -21.39
N LEU A 145 10.07 28.06 -20.10
CA LEU A 145 9.85 27.07 -19.05
C LEU A 145 8.41 26.56 -19.04
N GLY A 146 7.43 27.45 -19.28
CA GLY A 146 6.03 27.06 -19.45
C GLY A 146 5.85 26.05 -20.59
N LYS A 147 6.43 26.31 -21.77
CA LYS A 147 6.41 25.35 -22.89
C LYS A 147 7.09 24.02 -22.59
N MET A 148 8.17 24.07 -21.81
CA MET A 148 8.87 22.86 -21.38
C MET A 148 7.99 22.03 -20.44
N ILE A 149 7.27 22.66 -19.52
CA ILE A 149 6.29 22.01 -18.65
C ILE A 149 5.17 21.41 -19.49
N ASP A 150 4.58 22.17 -20.40
CA ASP A 150 3.53 21.69 -21.30
C ASP A 150 3.96 20.42 -22.05
N GLY A 151 5.19 20.38 -22.54
CA GLY A 151 5.73 19.21 -23.22
C GLY A 151 6.14 18.06 -22.30
N ALA A 152 6.35 18.29 -21.00
CA ALA A 152 6.69 17.26 -20.02
C ALA A 152 5.45 16.59 -19.42
N THR A 153 4.38 17.37 -19.24
CA THR A 153 3.10 16.91 -18.67
C THR A 153 2.13 16.40 -19.74
N ALA A 154 2.38 16.69 -21.02
CA ALA A 154 1.57 16.18 -22.13
C ALA A 154 1.49 14.64 -22.14
N THR A 155 0.29 14.10 -22.03
CA THR A 155 0.03 12.66 -22.10
C THR A 155 -0.09 12.16 -23.54
N ASN A 156 -0.50 13.03 -24.48
CA ASN A 156 -0.72 12.71 -25.90
C ASN A 156 -1.58 11.45 -26.15
N GLY A 157 -2.53 11.19 -25.26
CA GLY A 157 -3.31 9.97 -25.21
C GLY A 157 -3.39 9.44 -23.78
N PHE A 158 -3.81 8.19 -23.63
CA PHE A 158 -3.72 7.50 -22.35
C PHE A 158 -2.30 6.95 -22.16
N VAL A 159 -1.65 7.29 -21.06
CA VAL A 159 -0.32 6.76 -20.70
C VAL A 159 -0.53 5.45 -19.95
N ASP A 160 -0.09 4.35 -20.56
CA ASP A 160 -0.25 3.04 -19.93
C ASP A 160 0.76 2.79 -18.81
N TYR A 161 0.49 1.77 -18.00
CA TYR A 161 1.30 1.38 -16.85
C TYR A 161 2.82 1.31 -17.13
N ARG A 162 3.23 0.91 -18.34
CA ARG A 162 4.66 0.81 -18.69
C ARG A 162 5.28 2.16 -19.06
N GLU A 163 4.48 3.10 -19.52
CA GLU A 163 4.91 4.44 -19.96
C GLU A 163 4.85 5.45 -18.81
N ALA A 164 4.05 5.18 -17.78
CA ALA A 164 3.88 6.06 -16.62
C ALA A 164 5.20 6.42 -15.90
N PRO A 165 6.17 5.51 -15.70
CA PRO A 165 7.46 5.87 -15.09
C PRO A 165 8.27 6.87 -15.92
N ASP A 166 8.28 6.70 -17.24
CA ASP A 166 9.04 7.58 -18.15
C ASP A 166 8.39 8.96 -18.26
N TRP A 167 7.04 9.01 -18.29
CA TRP A 167 6.28 10.26 -18.21
C TRP A 167 6.59 11.01 -16.91
N ALA A 168 6.51 10.30 -15.77
CA ALA A 168 6.77 10.89 -14.46
C ALA A 168 8.22 11.41 -14.33
N GLN A 169 9.18 10.68 -14.92
CA GLN A 169 10.57 11.12 -14.97
C GLN A 169 10.74 12.41 -15.80
N GLY A 170 9.98 12.58 -16.89
CA GLY A 170 9.96 13.81 -17.67
C GLY A 170 9.45 15.02 -16.88
N VAL A 171 8.35 14.85 -16.13
CA VAL A 171 7.80 15.89 -15.25
C VAL A 171 8.78 16.22 -14.11
N LYS A 172 9.41 15.21 -13.51
CA LYS A 172 10.43 15.40 -12.48
C LYS A 172 11.60 16.25 -12.97
N GLU A 173 12.09 16.00 -14.19
CA GLU A 173 13.17 16.80 -14.77
C GLU A 173 12.75 18.27 -14.96
N ALA A 174 11.51 18.52 -15.41
CA ALA A 174 10.98 19.87 -15.53
C ALA A 174 10.91 20.57 -14.15
N LEU A 175 10.46 19.88 -13.11
CA LEU A 175 10.45 20.38 -11.73
C LEU A 175 11.86 20.69 -11.22
N ASP A 176 12.83 19.83 -11.50
CA ASP A 176 14.23 20.04 -11.12
C ASP A 176 14.81 21.30 -11.79
N ALA A 177 14.44 21.59 -13.05
CA ALA A 177 14.83 22.83 -13.71
C ALA A 177 14.21 24.09 -13.09
N ILE A 178 12.93 24.03 -12.69
CA ILE A 178 12.27 25.15 -11.99
C ILE A 178 12.96 25.37 -10.63
N ALA A 179 13.22 24.30 -9.88
CA ALA A 179 13.88 24.36 -8.58
C ALA A 179 15.33 24.88 -8.64
N ALA A 180 16.01 24.69 -9.78
CA ALA A 180 17.37 25.17 -10.00
C ALA A 180 17.45 26.68 -10.34
N LEU A 181 16.32 27.36 -10.53
CA LEU A 181 16.32 28.80 -10.82
C LEU A 181 16.87 29.61 -9.64
N PRO A 182 17.66 30.65 -9.90
CA PRO A 182 18.08 31.58 -8.86
C PRO A 182 16.88 32.26 -8.19
N SER A 183 16.97 32.50 -6.88
CA SER A 183 15.90 33.04 -6.04
C SER A 183 15.34 34.40 -6.48
N LYS A 184 16.05 35.14 -7.36
CA LYS A 184 15.55 36.36 -7.99
C LYS A 184 14.36 36.13 -8.93
N HIS A 185 14.14 34.89 -9.38
CA HIS A 185 13.02 34.47 -10.24
C HIS A 185 11.92 33.74 -9.46
N ALA A 186 11.80 34.02 -8.16
CA ALA A 186 10.82 33.36 -7.29
C ALA A 186 9.36 33.58 -7.74
N ASP A 187 9.05 34.72 -8.36
CA ASP A 187 7.74 35.00 -8.95
C ASP A 187 7.41 34.07 -10.13
N ILE A 188 8.40 33.78 -10.98
CA ILE A 188 8.27 32.81 -12.08
C ILE A 188 8.11 31.41 -11.48
N MET A 189 8.94 31.04 -10.50
CA MET A 189 8.87 29.72 -9.85
C MET A 189 7.49 29.46 -9.23
N LEU A 190 6.88 30.46 -8.58
CA LEU A 190 5.52 30.37 -8.03
C LEU A 190 4.50 29.98 -9.12
N LYS A 191 4.46 30.73 -10.21
CA LYS A 191 3.51 30.50 -11.31
C LYS A 191 3.71 29.13 -11.96
N LEU A 192 4.97 28.76 -12.22
CA LEU A 192 5.29 27.50 -12.89
C LEU A 192 5.02 26.29 -12.01
N ALA A 193 5.24 26.39 -10.69
CA ALA A 193 4.90 25.30 -9.76
C ALA A 193 3.39 25.04 -9.76
N ILE A 194 2.57 26.10 -9.74
CA ILE A 194 1.11 25.98 -9.89
C ILE A 194 0.72 25.38 -11.23
N GLN A 195 1.35 25.82 -12.33
CA GLN A 195 1.11 25.25 -13.65
C GLN A 195 1.39 23.73 -13.68
N VAL A 196 2.49 23.27 -13.07
CA VAL A 196 2.78 21.83 -12.99
C VAL A 196 1.71 21.11 -12.18
N ILE A 197 1.29 21.65 -11.03
CA ILE A 197 0.22 21.04 -10.21
C ILE A 197 -1.05 20.88 -11.04
N ASP A 198 -1.54 21.96 -11.64
CA ASP A 198 -2.79 21.96 -12.41
C ASP A 198 -2.71 20.95 -13.58
N GLN A 199 -1.55 20.83 -14.23
CA GLN A 199 -1.36 19.91 -15.36
C GLN A 199 -1.19 18.45 -14.93
N VAL A 200 -0.53 18.18 -13.80
CA VAL A 200 -0.40 16.81 -13.26
C VAL A 200 -1.75 16.32 -12.76
N GLU A 201 -2.52 17.16 -12.06
CA GLU A 201 -3.90 16.85 -11.63
C GLU A 201 -4.81 16.55 -12.82
N ALA A 202 -4.71 17.31 -13.91
CA ALA A 202 -5.44 17.02 -15.14
C ALA A 202 -4.95 15.74 -15.85
N ALA A 203 -3.66 15.43 -15.75
CA ALA A 203 -3.07 14.25 -16.37
C ALA A 203 -3.48 12.96 -15.66
N LEU A 204 -3.77 13.00 -14.35
CA LEU A 204 -4.21 11.83 -13.56
C LEU A 204 -5.44 11.11 -14.13
N GLU A 205 -6.31 11.81 -14.86
CA GLU A 205 -7.46 11.19 -15.55
C GLU A 205 -7.06 10.33 -16.76
N ASN A 206 -5.82 10.49 -17.25
CA ASN A 206 -5.32 9.92 -18.50
C ASN A 206 -4.03 9.10 -18.31
N ILE A 207 -3.70 8.73 -17.08
CA ILE A 207 -2.50 7.95 -16.75
C ILE A 207 -2.89 6.76 -15.86
N ASP A 208 -2.33 5.59 -16.12
CA ASP A 208 -2.37 4.47 -15.18
C ASP A 208 -1.37 4.70 -14.03
N ASP A 209 -1.79 5.48 -13.02
CA ASP A 209 -0.97 5.81 -11.84
C ASP A 209 -1.06 4.76 -10.72
N SER A 210 -1.28 3.49 -11.07
CA SER A 210 -1.45 2.40 -10.07
C SER A 210 -0.27 2.26 -9.10
N ASP A 211 0.95 2.62 -9.53
CA ASP A 211 2.16 2.62 -8.71
C ASP A 211 2.42 3.97 -7.99
N GLY A 212 1.52 4.95 -8.12
CA GLY A 212 1.55 6.22 -7.37
C GLY A 212 2.71 7.15 -7.75
N HIS A 213 3.02 7.28 -9.04
CA HIS A 213 4.07 8.16 -9.54
C HIS A 213 3.71 9.65 -9.48
N CYS A 214 2.43 10.01 -9.53
CA CYS A 214 2.01 11.41 -9.57
C CYS A 214 2.06 12.10 -8.20
N ALA A 215 1.75 11.40 -7.11
CA ALA A 215 1.77 11.99 -5.77
C ALA A 215 3.13 12.62 -5.39
N PRO A 216 4.29 11.97 -5.61
CA PRO A 216 5.60 12.58 -5.40
C PRO A 216 5.88 13.83 -6.27
N LEU A 217 5.28 13.92 -7.47
CA LEU A 217 5.44 15.09 -8.34
C LEU A 217 4.65 16.29 -7.82
N LEU A 218 3.42 16.05 -7.35
CA LEU A 218 2.58 17.07 -6.71
C LEU A 218 3.21 17.59 -5.42
N ASP A 219 3.72 16.68 -4.58
CA ASP A 219 4.47 17.05 -3.37
C ASP A 219 5.67 17.93 -3.71
N ARG A 220 6.47 17.52 -4.71
CA ARG A 220 7.64 18.28 -5.15
C ARG A 220 7.28 19.65 -5.72
N ALA A 221 6.19 19.76 -6.48
CA ALA A 221 5.71 21.03 -6.99
C ALA A 221 5.24 21.96 -5.86
N CYS A 222 4.55 21.41 -4.86
CA CYS A 222 4.17 22.14 -3.65
C CYS A 222 5.39 22.64 -2.84
N GLU A 223 6.45 21.85 -2.73
CA GLU A 223 7.70 22.29 -2.10
C GLU A 223 8.33 23.47 -2.83
N ILE A 224 8.41 23.40 -4.17
CA ILE A 224 8.94 24.50 -4.99
C ILE A 224 8.09 25.75 -4.83
N HIS A 225 6.76 25.61 -4.84
CA HIS A 225 5.83 26.71 -4.61
C HIS A 225 6.06 27.37 -3.24
N LEU A 226 6.19 26.57 -2.16
CA LEU A 226 6.46 27.08 -0.82
C LEU A 226 7.81 27.81 -0.74
N GLN A 227 8.88 27.23 -1.29
CA GLN A 227 10.22 27.85 -1.31
C GLN A 227 10.22 29.17 -2.08
N ALA A 228 9.49 29.23 -3.19
CA ALA A 228 9.34 30.44 -3.98
C ALA A 228 8.51 31.50 -3.22
N ALA A 229 7.44 31.09 -2.53
CA ALA A 229 6.60 31.98 -1.71
C ALA A 229 7.37 32.63 -0.55
N GLN A 230 8.37 31.94 0.02
CA GLN A 230 9.21 32.49 1.09
C GLN A 230 10.12 33.64 0.63
N VAL A 231 10.44 33.72 -0.66
CA VAL A 231 11.37 34.72 -1.21
C VAL A 231 10.64 35.80 -2.01
N ALA A 232 9.62 35.41 -2.76
CA ALA A 232 8.83 36.33 -3.56
C ALA A 232 8.08 37.33 -2.66
N PRO A 233 7.89 38.58 -3.11
CA PRO A 233 7.05 39.54 -2.41
C PRO A 233 5.57 39.19 -2.59
N CYS A 234 5.11 38.12 -1.93
CA CYS A 234 3.71 37.72 -1.94
C CYS A 234 2.91 38.55 -0.91
N VAL A 235 1.71 38.99 -1.30
CA VAL A 235 0.76 39.57 -0.35
C VAL A 235 0.12 38.42 0.42
N SER A 236 0.40 38.31 1.71
CA SER A 236 0.04 37.13 2.51
C SER A 236 -1.47 36.81 2.49
N VAL A 237 -2.33 37.83 2.50
CA VAL A 237 -3.80 37.68 2.41
C VAL A 237 -4.26 37.14 1.04
N SER A 238 -3.63 37.55 -0.07
CA SER A 238 -4.00 37.00 -1.38
C SER A 238 -3.54 35.55 -1.51
N LEU A 239 -2.33 35.24 -1.05
CA LEU A 239 -1.83 33.87 -1.02
C LEU A 239 -2.73 32.96 -0.16
N ALA A 240 -3.22 33.44 0.98
CA ALA A 240 -4.17 32.70 1.81
C ALA A 240 -5.46 32.34 1.07
N ARG A 241 -6.02 33.29 0.30
CA ARG A 241 -7.24 33.06 -0.50
C ARG A 241 -7.00 32.02 -1.58
N ASP A 242 -5.91 32.15 -2.32
CA ASP A 242 -5.56 31.24 -3.41
C ASP A 242 -5.34 29.81 -2.89
N LEU A 243 -4.64 29.66 -1.77
CA LEU A 243 -4.41 28.36 -1.13
C LEU A 243 -5.70 27.76 -0.56
N PHE A 244 -6.55 28.56 0.08
CA PHE A 244 -7.86 28.10 0.58
C PHE A 244 -8.76 27.61 -0.55
N GLU A 245 -8.86 28.37 -1.64
CA GLU A 245 -9.64 27.98 -2.81
C GLU A 245 -9.16 26.65 -3.40
N ARG A 246 -7.84 26.46 -3.47
CA ARG A 246 -7.23 25.21 -3.95
C ARG A 246 -7.41 24.03 -3.00
N GLU A 247 -7.32 24.25 -1.68
CA GLU A 247 -7.56 23.19 -0.71
C GLU A 247 -9.01 22.73 -0.73
N ILE A 248 -9.98 23.65 -0.86
CA ILE A 248 -11.41 23.30 -0.88
C ILE A 248 -11.83 22.66 -2.20
N ASN A 249 -11.40 23.19 -3.34
CA ASN A 249 -11.86 22.76 -4.66
C ASN A 249 -10.99 21.68 -5.33
N GLY A 250 -9.83 21.34 -4.78
CA GLY A 250 -8.94 20.34 -5.37
C GLY A 250 -9.49 18.92 -5.24
N ASP A 251 -9.31 18.07 -6.25
CA ASP A 251 -9.81 16.68 -6.24
C ASP A 251 -8.82 15.68 -5.63
N TYR A 252 -7.54 16.06 -5.50
CA TYR A 252 -6.44 15.16 -5.15
C TYR A 252 -5.78 15.47 -3.80
N ASP A 253 -6.39 16.34 -3.00
CA ASP A 253 -5.88 16.76 -1.68
C ASP A 253 -4.45 17.36 -1.69
N THR A 254 -3.95 17.82 -2.86
CA THR A 254 -2.63 18.42 -3.06
C THR A 254 -2.32 19.57 -2.09
N PHE A 255 -3.33 20.40 -1.80
CA PHE A 255 -3.24 21.53 -0.88
C PHE A 255 -3.75 21.22 0.54
N SER A 256 -3.99 19.96 0.89
CA SER A 256 -4.39 19.58 2.25
C SER A 256 -3.39 20.11 3.28
N GLY A 257 -3.90 20.74 4.34
CA GLY A 257 -3.12 21.32 5.42
C GLY A 257 -2.27 22.53 5.00
N ALA A 258 -2.64 23.24 3.94
CA ALA A 258 -1.86 24.39 3.46
C ALA A 258 -1.70 25.49 4.52
N ALA A 259 -2.71 25.74 5.34
CA ALA A 259 -2.63 26.69 6.46
C ALA A 259 -1.45 26.40 7.42
N GLY A 260 -1.18 25.11 7.70
CA GLY A 260 -0.04 24.70 8.50
C GLY A 260 1.28 24.81 7.74
N ARG A 261 1.33 24.27 6.52
CA ARG A 261 2.55 24.21 5.69
C ARG A 261 3.09 25.58 5.28
N TYR A 262 2.19 26.54 5.04
CA TYR A 262 2.52 27.90 4.62
C TYR A 262 2.49 28.90 5.79
N SER A 263 2.38 28.43 7.04
CA SER A 263 2.20 29.30 8.22
C SER A 263 3.23 30.42 8.34
N ASP A 264 4.51 30.14 8.07
CA ASP A 264 5.59 31.14 8.12
C ASP A 264 5.44 32.24 7.05
N VAL A 265 4.96 31.88 5.84
CA VAL A 265 4.80 32.81 4.71
C VAL A 265 3.50 33.61 4.86
N LEU A 266 2.44 32.96 5.33
CA LEU A 266 1.15 33.60 5.55
C LEU A 266 1.20 34.57 6.73
N GLY A 267 1.98 34.28 7.76
CA GLY A 267 1.97 35.05 9.00
C GLY A 267 0.57 35.14 9.62
N GLU A 268 0.40 35.99 10.63
CA GLU A 268 -0.88 36.12 11.34
C GLU A 268 -2.01 36.65 10.44
N ASP A 269 -1.72 37.62 9.57
CA ASP A 269 -2.75 38.24 8.71
C ASP A 269 -3.32 37.25 7.67
N GLY A 270 -2.45 36.45 7.04
CA GLY A 270 -2.86 35.44 6.07
C GLY A 270 -3.60 34.28 6.75
N LEU A 271 -3.13 33.85 7.92
CA LEU A 271 -3.79 32.80 8.70
C LEU A 271 -5.15 33.25 9.25
N ALA A 272 -5.29 34.54 9.62
CA ALA A 272 -6.56 35.12 10.01
C ALA A 272 -7.56 35.12 8.85
N GLU A 273 -7.12 35.48 7.62
CA GLU A 273 -7.97 35.40 6.44
C GLU A 273 -8.37 33.96 6.11
N TYR A 274 -7.42 33.02 6.17
CA TYR A 274 -7.68 31.59 5.94
C TYR A 274 -8.74 31.05 6.93
N ARG A 275 -8.60 31.39 8.21
CA ARG A 275 -9.58 31.04 9.26
C ARG A 275 -10.95 31.67 8.99
N ARG A 276 -11.00 32.95 8.59
CA ARG A 276 -12.25 33.65 8.29
C ARG A 276 -13.01 32.94 7.17
N LEU A 277 -12.34 32.64 6.06
CA LEU A 277 -12.93 31.94 4.91
C LEU A 277 -13.43 30.55 5.29
N ALA A 278 -12.63 29.78 6.03
CA ALA A 278 -13.03 28.46 6.51
C ALA A 278 -14.23 28.52 7.46
N THR A 279 -14.29 29.53 8.33
CA THR A 279 -15.40 29.72 9.29
C THR A 279 -16.69 30.08 8.56
N GLU A 280 -16.65 31.03 7.63
CA GLU A 280 -17.81 31.43 6.82
C GLU A 280 -18.38 30.24 6.04
N ALA A 281 -17.52 29.51 5.32
CA ALA A 281 -17.93 28.32 4.58
C ALA A 281 -18.47 27.22 5.52
N TRP A 282 -17.88 27.04 6.71
CA TRP A 282 -18.36 26.09 7.70
C TRP A 282 -19.74 26.45 8.25
N GLU A 283 -20.01 27.72 8.51
CA GLU A 283 -21.30 28.20 9.04
C GLU A 283 -22.45 27.97 8.05
N GLU A 284 -22.18 28.06 6.74
CA GLU A 284 -23.16 27.76 5.69
C GLU A 284 -23.56 26.28 5.63
N LEU A 285 -22.72 25.36 6.14
CA LEU A 285 -23.03 23.94 6.15
C LEU A 285 -24.14 23.58 7.15
N PRO A 286 -25.14 22.78 6.74
CA PRO A 286 -26.22 22.37 7.62
C PRO A 286 -25.70 21.45 8.73
N ALA A 287 -26.00 21.77 9.99
CA ALA A 287 -25.76 20.84 11.08
C ALA A 287 -26.63 19.60 10.90
N THR A 288 -26.08 18.42 11.15
CA THR A 288 -26.85 17.19 11.09
C THR A 288 -26.63 16.38 12.36
N ALA A 289 -27.72 16.06 13.06
CA ALA A 289 -27.71 15.24 14.28
C ALA A 289 -28.84 14.20 14.22
N GLY A 290 -28.55 12.95 14.62
CA GLY A 290 -29.56 11.88 14.77
C GLY A 290 -29.62 10.82 13.65
N LYS A 291 -30.46 9.79 13.90
CA LYS A 291 -30.65 8.54 13.13
C LYS A 291 -31.33 8.69 11.75
N SER A 292 -32.08 9.77 11.50
CA SER A 292 -32.81 9.93 10.23
C SER A 292 -31.91 10.52 9.14
N ARG A 293 -31.19 9.67 8.41
CA ARG A 293 -30.28 10.11 7.33
C ARG A 293 -30.28 9.17 6.14
N THR A 294 -31.34 9.20 5.35
CA THR A 294 -31.24 8.87 3.93
C THR A 294 -30.43 9.96 3.23
N GLY A 295 -29.17 9.65 2.89
CA GLY A 295 -28.58 10.13 1.63
C GLY A 295 -27.87 11.49 1.59
N HIS A 296 -27.45 12.09 2.71
CA HIS A 296 -26.44 13.15 2.63
C HIS A 296 -25.06 12.53 2.82
N ILE A 297 -24.45 12.13 1.71
CA ILE A 297 -23.00 11.96 1.62
C ILE A 297 -22.39 13.25 2.15
N LEU A 298 -21.50 13.16 3.14
CA LEU A 298 -20.71 14.33 3.55
C LEU A 298 -19.93 14.75 2.30
N ASN A 299 -20.23 15.92 1.74
CA ASN A 299 -19.42 16.49 0.66
C ASN A 299 -17.96 16.57 1.14
N GLY A 300 -16.98 16.37 0.24
CA GLY A 300 -15.55 16.48 0.56
C GLY A 300 -15.22 17.78 1.30
N ASP A 301 -15.92 18.86 0.95
CA ASP A 301 -15.86 20.19 1.56
C ASP A 301 -16.03 20.15 3.09
N HIS A 302 -16.95 19.33 3.62
CA HIS A 302 -17.19 19.25 5.06
C HIS A 302 -15.97 18.72 5.81
N TYR A 303 -15.34 17.66 5.29
CA TYR A 303 -14.14 17.09 5.92
C TYR A 303 -12.99 18.11 5.90
N ARG A 304 -12.73 18.71 4.74
CA ARG A 304 -11.65 19.70 4.55
C ARG A 304 -11.80 20.91 5.46
N LEU A 305 -13.00 21.51 5.48
CA LEU A 305 -13.29 22.66 6.36
C LEU A 305 -13.13 22.30 7.84
N ARG A 306 -13.56 21.09 8.24
CA ARG A 306 -13.36 20.61 9.61
C ARG A 306 -11.88 20.52 9.96
N GLU A 307 -11.04 19.93 9.10
CA GLU A 307 -9.60 19.79 9.37
C GLU A 307 -8.90 21.15 9.43
N ILE A 308 -9.24 22.09 8.54
CA ILE A 308 -8.70 23.47 8.56
C ILE A 308 -9.04 24.15 9.88
N LEU A 309 -10.32 24.10 10.31
CA LEU A 309 -10.75 24.71 11.57
C LEU A 309 -10.21 23.96 12.80
N ASP A 310 -10.01 22.65 12.71
CA ASP A 310 -9.41 21.85 13.78
C ASP A 310 -7.94 22.21 13.98
N PHE A 311 -7.19 22.48 12.91
CA PHE A 311 -5.82 23.01 12.98
C PHE A 311 -5.77 24.33 13.77
N PHE A 312 -6.68 25.24 13.48
CA PHE A 312 -6.78 26.52 14.17
C PHE A 312 -7.16 26.37 15.65
N ALA A 313 -8.15 25.53 15.94
CA ALA A 313 -8.57 25.25 17.32
C ALA A 313 -7.48 24.52 18.12
N GLU A 314 -6.73 23.61 17.51
CA GLU A 314 -5.57 22.96 18.13
C GLU A 314 -4.46 23.94 18.46
N ARG A 315 -4.14 24.83 17.52
CA ARG A 315 -3.14 25.90 17.72
C ARG A 315 -3.52 26.83 18.87
N ASP A 316 -4.80 27.13 19.04
CA ASP A 316 -5.31 27.97 20.13
C ASP A 316 -5.46 27.22 21.46
N GLY A 317 -5.32 25.88 21.44
CA GLY A 317 -5.62 25.02 22.60
C GLY A 317 -7.11 24.96 22.94
N ASP A 318 -8.00 25.32 22.01
CA ASP A 318 -9.45 25.35 22.20
C ASP A 318 -10.07 23.97 21.96
N VAL A 319 -10.01 23.13 23.01
CA VAL A 319 -10.58 21.78 22.99
C VAL A 319 -12.09 21.79 22.75
N GLU A 320 -12.80 22.82 23.23
CA GLU A 320 -14.26 22.93 23.05
C GLU A 320 -14.61 23.16 21.58
N ALA A 321 -13.89 24.04 20.88
CA ALA A 321 -14.04 24.24 19.45
C ALA A 321 -13.78 22.93 18.67
N ARG A 322 -12.70 22.20 19.01
CA ARG A 322 -12.39 20.89 18.39
C ARG A 322 -13.51 19.86 18.59
N ILE A 323 -14.13 19.84 19.78
CA ILE A 323 -15.29 18.99 20.07
C ILE A 323 -16.51 19.45 19.25
N ALA A 324 -16.81 20.75 19.23
CA ALA A 324 -17.95 21.33 18.53
C ALA A 324 -17.90 21.07 17.01
N LEU A 325 -16.71 21.19 16.40
CA LEU A 325 -16.49 20.87 14.99
C LEU A 325 -16.87 19.43 14.64
N ARG A 326 -16.49 18.47 15.50
CA ARG A 326 -16.84 17.04 15.33
C ARG A 326 -18.30 16.77 15.68
N ALA A 327 -18.86 17.47 16.67
CA ALA A 327 -20.24 17.32 17.12
C ALA A 327 -21.27 17.84 16.11
N LYS A 328 -20.89 18.74 15.19
CA LYS A 328 -21.78 19.27 14.15
C LYS A 328 -22.36 18.17 13.25
N HIS A 329 -21.65 17.04 13.10
CA HIS A 329 -22.05 15.90 12.26
C HIS A 329 -21.89 14.55 12.98
N LEU A 330 -22.84 14.26 13.87
CA LEU A 330 -22.91 12.98 14.61
C LEU A 330 -23.81 11.97 13.87
N SER A 331 -23.28 11.32 12.85
CA SER A 331 -24.02 10.38 11.98
C SER A 331 -23.73 8.91 12.22
N SER A 332 -22.69 8.58 12.99
CA SER A 332 -22.26 7.20 13.19
C SER A 332 -21.61 6.99 14.56
N LEU A 333 -21.54 5.73 14.99
CA LEU A 333 -20.78 5.30 16.17
C LEU A 333 -19.31 5.75 16.12
N GLU A 334 -18.70 5.76 14.92
CA GLU A 334 -17.33 6.26 14.70
C GLU A 334 -17.20 7.76 15.03
N ALA A 335 -18.19 8.59 14.67
CA ALA A 335 -18.16 10.03 14.96
C ALA A 335 -18.11 10.29 16.48
N TYR A 336 -18.90 9.54 17.26
CA TYR A 336 -18.86 9.60 18.72
C TYR A 336 -17.52 9.10 19.28
N LEU A 337 -16.98 8.01 18.73
CA LEU A 337 -15.66 7.50 19.12
C LEU A 337 -14.55 8.54 18.90
N GLN A 338 -14.59 9.28 17.80
CA GLN A 338 -13.60 10.32 17.49
C GLN A 338 -13.62 11.44 18.54
N ILE A 339 -14.81 11.90 18.95
CA ILE A 339 -14.93 12.91 20.02
C ILE A 339 -14.47 12.35 21.36
N ALA A 340 -14.86 11.12 21.68
CA ALA A 340 -14.49 10.48 22.94
C ALA A 340 -12.97 10.32 23.06
N LYS A 341 -12.29 9.89 21.98
CA LYS A 341 -10.82 9.82 21.91
C LYS A 341 -10.16 11.20 22.06
N LEU A 342 -10.71 12.23 21.41
CA LEU A 342 -10.23 13.61 21.55
C LEU A 342 -10.34 14.10 23.01
N CYS A 343 -11.48 13.86 23.67
CA CYS A 343 -11.65 14.23 25.07
C CYS A 343 -10.59 13.53 25.95
N LEU A 344 -10.35 12.24 25.71
CA LEU A 344 -9.37 11.47 26.47
C LEU A 344 -7.93 11.96 26.23
N SER A 345 -7.55 12.34 25.01
CA SER A 345 -6.20 12.86 24.71
C SER A 345 -5.88 14.16 25.45
N TYR A 346 -6.91 14.93 25.81
CA TYR A 346 -6.80 16.13 26.65
C TYR A 346 -7.07 15.86 28.15
N GLY A 347 -7.09 14.60 28.57
CA GLY A 347 -7.26 14.22 29.99
C GLY A 347 -8.69 14.34 30.51
N ARG A 348 -9.69 14.55 29.65
CA ARG A 348 -11.12 14.71 30.01
C ARG A 348 -11.84 13.36 30.00
N ALA A 349 -11.40 12.44 30.85
CA ALA A 349 -11.89 11.04 30.86
C ALA A 349 -13.41 10.93 31.10
N ASP A 350 -13.98 11.72 32.01
CA ASP A 350 -15.42 11.69 32.30
C ASP A 350 -16.27 12.12 31.10
N GLU A 351 -15.80 13.10 30.33
CA GLU A 351 -16.48 13.53 29.13
C GLU A 351 -16.28 12.58 27.95
N ALA A 352 -15.09 11.99 27.83
CA ALA A 352 -14.84 10.91 26.89
C ALA A 352 -15.83 9.75 27.11
N LEU A 353 -16.06 9.38 28.38
CA LEU A 353 -17.02 8.35 28.74
C LEU A 353 -18.45 8.76 28.38
N ARG A 354 -18.87 10.00 28.71
CA ARG A 354 -20.21 10.51 28.33
C ARG A 354 -20.44 10.43 26.83
N TRP A 355 -19.51 10.91 26.01
CA TRP A 355 -19.63 10.81 24.54
C TRP A 355 -19.70 9.36 24.06
N ALA A 356 -18.94 8.45 24.68
CA ALA A 356 -18.99 7.05 24.30
C ALA A 356 -20.33 6.39 24.67
N GLU A 357 -20.84 6.64 25.88
CA GLU A 357 -22.15 6.15 26.33
C GLU A 357 -23.29 6.76 25.50
N ASP A 358 -23.24 8.05 25.17
CA ASP A 358 -24.22 8.73 24.31
C ASP A 358 -24.27 8.13 22.91
N GLY A 359 -23.11 7.83 22.32
CA GLY A 359 -23.04 7.17 21.01
C GLY A 359 -23.63 5.76 21.05
N LEU A 360 -23.30 4.97 22.07
CA LEU A 360 -23.85 3.63 22.25
C LEU A 360 -25.36 3.65 22.49
N TRP A 361 -25.86 4.64 23.23
CA TRP A 361 -27.29 4.83 23.47
C TRP A 361 -28.03 5.28 22.21
N LEU A 362 -27.54 6.32 21.54
CA LEU A 362 -28.21 6.87 20.36
C LEU A 362 -28.34 5.82 19.24
N PHE A 363 -27.34 4.96 19.06
CA PHE A 363 -27.30 3.90 18.05
C PHE A 363 -27.57 2.50 18.62
N GLU A 364 -28.30 2.39 19.74
CA GLU A 364 -28.55 1.11 20.40
C GLU A 364 -29.28 0.08 19.51
N ASP A 365 -30.00 0.54 18.49
CA ASP A 365 -30.75 -0.26 17.49
C ASP A 365 -29.91 -0.73 16.31
N ASP A 366 -28.71 -0.18 16.12
CA ASP A 366 -27.80 -0.54 15.03
C ASP A 366 -26.85 -1.68 15.42
N ARG A 367 -26.16 -2.27 14.43
CA ARG A 367 -25.11 -3.24 14.74
C ARG A 367 -24.03 -2.56 15.60
N PRO A 368 -23.62 -3.15 16.75
CA PRO A 368 -22.66 -2.50 17.63
C PRO A 368 -21.30 -2.34 16.93
N ASP A 369 -20.65 -1.21 17.17
CA ASP A 369 -19.25 -0.98 16.83
C ASP A 369 -18.39 -1.39 18.03
N GLU A 370 -17.70 -2.53 17.89
CA GLU A 370 -16.83 -3.06 18.93
C GLU A 370 -15.77 -2.04 19.39
N ARG A 371 -15.31 -1.15 18.50
CA ARG A 371 -14.30 -0.14 18.85
C ARG A 371 -14.84 0.84 19.88
N LEU A 372 -16.09 1.29 19.71
CA LEU A 372 -16.73 2.20 20.68
C LEU A 372 -17.09 1.47 21.98
N VAL A 373 -17.60 0.24 21.89
CA VAL A 373 -17.90 -0.59 23.06
C VAL A 373 -16.65 -0.80 23.91
N PHE A 374 -15.55 -1.19 23.28
CA PHE A 374 -14.28 -1.45 23.96
C PHE A 374 -13.68 -0.19 24.58
N PHE A 375 -13.79 0.94 23.89
CA PHE A 375 -13.36 2.23 24.43
C PHE A 375 -14.16 2.61 25.69
N ALA A 376 -15.49 2.49 25.64
CA ALA A 376 -16.34 2.75 26.81
C ALA A 376 -16.03 1.80 27.98
N VAL A 377 -15.85 0.50 27.70
CA VAL A 377 -15.50 -0.53 28.68
C VAL A 377 -14.18 -0.21 29.39
N GLU A 378 -13.16 0.22 28.65
CA GLU A 378 -11.85 0.57 29.22
C GLU A 378 -11.95 1.81 30.14
N LEU A 379 -12.72 2.83 29.75
CA LEU A 379 -12.99 4.00 30.59
C LEU A 379 -13.79 3.64 31.85
N LEU A 380 -14.82 2.80 31.72
CA LEU A 380 -15.64 2.34 32.84
C LEU A 380 -14.82 1.53 33.85
N THR A 381 -14.00 0.58 33.39
CA THR A 381 -13.12 -0.19 34.27
C THR A 381 -12.08 0.71 34.96
N THR A 382 -11.52 1.69 34.25
CA THR A 382 -10.59 2.66 34.86
C THR A 382 -11.28 3.50 35.93
N ALA A 383 -12.56 3.84 35.74
CA ALA A 383 -13.40 4.53 36.71
C ALA A 383 -13.95 3.62 37.84
N GLY A 384 -13.60 2.33 37.86
CA GLY A 384 -14.08 1.35 38.85
C GLY A 384 -15.54 0.92 38.66
N ARG A 385 -16.15 1.21 37.49
CA ARG A 385 -17.53 0.87 37.12
C ARG A 385 -17.60 -0.46 36.34
N ASP A 386 -17.01 -1.51 36.89
CA ASP A 386 -16.89 -2.81 36.20
C ASP A 386 -18.23 -3.46 35.85
N ALA A 387 -19.26 -3.25 36.67
CA ALA A 387 -20.61 -3.77 36.40
C ALA A 387 -21.23 -3.15 35.13
N ASP A 388 -21.01 -1.86 34.92
CA ASP A 388 -21.49 -1.15 33.73
C ASP A 388 -20.69 -1.58 32.50
N ALA A 389 -19.37 -1.75 32.65
CA ALA A 389 -18.50 -2.27 31.60
C ALA A 389 -18.97 -3.67 31.14
N GLU A 390 -19.26 -4.56 32.08
CA GLU A 390 -19.80 -5.89 31.76
C GLU A 390 -21.17 -5.80 31.07
N ALA A 391 -22.04 -4.88 31.50
CA ALA A 391 -23.35 -4.67 30.87
C ALA A 391 -23.24 -4.23 29.41
N HIS A 392 -22.31 -3.34 29.06
CA HIS A 392 -22.06 -2.94 27.68
C HIS A 392 -21.55 -4.10 26.82
N LEU A 393 -20.63 -4.91 27.34
CA LEU A 393 -20.15 -6.11 26.64
C LEU A 393 -21.28 -7.12 26.40
N TRP A 394 -22.15 -7.36 27.40
CA TRP A 394 -23.30 -8.26 27.24
C TRP A 394 -24.30 -7.74 26.21
N ARG A 395 -24.66 -6.45 26.25
CA ARG A 395 -25.56 -5.85 25.26
C ARG A 395 -25.02 -6.01 23.83
N ALA A 396 -23.74 -5.72 23.62
CA ALA A 396 -23.10 -5.87 22.32
C ALA A 396 -23.04 -7.34 21.88
N PHE A 397 -22.64 -8.25 22.77
CA PHE A 397 -22.53 -9.69 22.49
C PHE A 397 -23.90 -10.32 22.20
N GLU A 398 -24.94 -9.98 22.95
CA GLU A 398 -26.29 -10.52 22.72
C GLU A 398 -26.83 -10.09 21.35
N LYS A 399 -26.44 -8.89 20.88
CA LYS A 399 -26.88 -8.35 19.61
C LYS A 399 -26.09 -8.91 18.42
N ALA A 400 -24.78 -8.72 18.42
CA ALA A 400 -23.87 -9.20 17.38
C ALA A 400 -22.65 -9.88 18.02
N PRO A 401 -22.75 -11.17 18.34
CA PRO A 401 -21.67 -11.90 18.99
C PRO A 401 -20.40 -11.93 18.15
N SER A 402 -19.25 -11.80 18.80
CA SER A 402 -17.94 -11.99 18.19
C SER A 402 -16.98 -12.65 19.17
N LEU A 403 -15.86 -13.14 18.63
CA LEU A 403 -14.84 -13.79 19.44
C LEU A 403 -14.16 -12.80 20.39
N GLU A 404 -13.97 -11.55 19.96
CA GLU A 404 -13.32 -10.53 20.79
C GLU A 404 -14.22 -10.08 21.94
N LEU A 405 -15.52 -9.88 21.68
CA LEU A 405 -16.51 -9.64 22.73
C LEU A 405 -16.55 -10.78 23.75
N TYR A 406 -16.51 -12.04 23.29
CA TYR A 406 -16.46 -13.22 24.15
C TYR A 406 -15.22 -13.22 25.06
N ARG A 407 -14.03 -12.95 24.49
CA ARG A 407 -12.77 -12.93 25.26
C ARG A 407 -12.79 -11.85 26.34
N ARG A 408 -13.29 -10.65 26.02
CA ARG A 408 -13.42 -9.57 27.01
C ARG A 408 -14.44 -9.91 28.10
N LEU A 409 -15.59 -10.50 27.74
CA LEU A 409 -16.56 -11.00 28.72
C LEU A 409 -15.94 -12.02 29.67
N CYS A 410 -15.16 -12.98 29.16
CA CYS A 410 -14.50 -13.98 29.98
C CYS A 410 -13.41 -13.38 30.89
N LYS A 411 -12.71 -12.35 30.41
CA LYS A 411 -11.72 -11.63 31.21
C LYS A 411 -12.36 -10.93 32.41
N THR A 412 -13.54 -10.34 32.22
CA THR A 412 -14.25 -9.60 33.29
C THR A 412 -15.07 -10.52 34.20
N GLY A 413 -15.87 -11.43 33.65
CA GLY A 413 -16.84 -12.26 34.40
C GLY A 413 -16.43 -13.72 34.62
N GLY A 414 -15.22 -14.12 34.20
CA GLY A 414 -14.66 -15.45 34.46
C GLY A 414 -15.49 -16.62 33.91
N VAL A 415 -15.52 -17.73 34.67
CA VAL A 415 -16.18 -18.98 34.25
C VAL A 415 -17.70 -18.83 34.10
N ALA A 416 -18.35 -18.03 34.96
CA ALA A 416 -19.78 -17.80 34.88
C ALA A 416 -20.18 -17.08 33.58
N ALA A 417 -19.41 -16.06 33.18
CA ALA A 417 -19.64 -15.36 31.92
C ALA A 417 -19.41 -16.26 30.71
N ARG A 418 -18.38 -17.12 30.77
CA ARG A 418 -18.09 -18.13 29.74
C ARG A 418 -19.28 -19.06 29.50
N ASP A 419 -19.80 -19.70 30.54
CA ASP A 419 -20.90 -20.65 30.38
C ASP A 419 -22.20 -19.97 29.93
N ARG A 420 -22.47 -18.75 30.43
CA ARG A 420 -23.60 -17.94 29.95
C ARG A 420 -23.46 -17.60 28.46
N ALA A 421 -22.28 -17.20 28.00
CA ALA A 421 -22.04 -16.83 26.60
C ALA A 421 -22.20 -18.03 25.67
N VAL A 422 -21.64 -19.19 26.05
CA VAL A 422 -21.82 -20.46 25.33
C VAL A 422 -23.30 -20.84 25.25
N SER A 423 -24.02 -20.80 26.38
CA SER A 423 -25.46 -21.11 26.42
C SER A 423 -26.30 -20.14 25.56
N ARG A 424 -25.93 -18.86 25.53
CA ARG A 424 -26.59 -17.86 24.69
C ARG A 424 -26.38 -18.14 23.20
N LEU A 425 -25.15 -18.46 22.78
CA LEU A 425 -24.85 -18.84 21.40
C LEU A 425 -25.61 -20.12 20.99
N GLN A 426 -25.61 -21.14 21.85
CA GLN A 426 -26.38 -22.38 21.63
C GLN A 426 -27.88 -22.11 21.47
N SER A 427 -28.46 -21.24 22.29
CA SER A 427 -29.89 -20.89 22.20
C SER A 427 -30.24 -20.17 20.90
N ARG A 428 -29.31 -19.39 20.35
CA ARG A 428 -29.50 -18.66 19.08
C ARG A 428 -29.50 -19.61 17.88
N LEU A 429 -28.70 -20.67 17.94
CA LEU A 429 -28.62 -21.70 16.89
C LEU A 429 -29.94 -22.45 16.67
N ALA A 430 -30.77 -22.59 17.71
CA ALA A 430 -32.06 -23.28 17.60
C ALA A 430 -33.04 -22.61 16.61
N GLY A 431 -32.81 -21.35 16.24
CA GLY A 431 -33.65 -20.60 15.29
C GLY A 431 -33.04 -20.41 13.89
N GLU A 432 -31.78 -20.83 13.65
CA GLU A 432 -31.04 -20.50 12.43
C GLU A 432 -30.81 -21.73 11.54
N LYS A 433 -31.06 -21.58 10.23
CA LYS A 433 -30.83 -22.65 9.25
C LYS A 433 -29.44 -22.50 8.63
N SER A 434 -28.67 -23.58 8.64
CA SER A 434 -27.38 -23.67 7.94
C SER A 434 -27.57 -23.58 6.42
N SER A 435 -26.66 -22.91 5.73
CA SER A 435 -26.61 -22.84 4.27
C SER A 435 -25.20 -23.08 3.76
N LYS A 436 -25.04 -23.28 2.45
CA LYS A 436 -23.73 -23.57 1.83
C LYS A 436 -22.68 -22.47 2.06
N TRP A 437 -23.10 -21.24 2.34
CA TRP A 437 -22.23 -20.08 2.50
C TRP A 437 -22.35 -19.41 3.88
N HIS A 438 -23.13 -20.00 4.79
CA HIS A 438 -23.34 -19.46 6.13
C HIS A 438 -23.48 -20.59 7.15
N TYR A 439 -22.50 -20.65 8.06
CA TYR A 439 -22.45 -21.61 9.15
C TYR A 439 -22.75 -20.90 10.48
N PRO A 440 -24.00 -20.97 10.99
CA PRO A 440 -24.39 -20.21 12.16
C PRO A 440 -23.61 -20.62 13.43
N ALA A 441 -23.11 -21.86 13.49
CA ALA A 441 -22.33 -22.38 14.61
C ALA A 441 -20.84 -22.03 14.57
N GLU A 442 -20.35 -21.34 13.53
CA GLU A 442 -18.91 -21.10 13.30
C GLU A 442 -18.24 -20.39 14.48
N LEU A 443 -18.89 -19.34 15.01
CA LEU A 443 -18.38 -18.63 16.20
C LEU A 443 -18.37 -19.53 17.44
N LEU A 444 -19.45 -20.27 17.69
CA LEU A 444 -19.56 -21.17 18.85
C LEU A 444 -18.49 -22.26 18.81
N ILE A 445 -18.32 -22.92 17.66
CA ILE A 445 -17.30 -23.96 17.48
C ILE A 445 -15.91 -23.36 17.67
N GLY A 446 -15.66 -22.16 17.14
CA GLY A 446 -14.42 -21.42 17.37
C GLY A 446 -14.11 -21.21 18.85
N ILE A 447 -15.10 -20.74 19.62
CA ILE A 447 -14.99 -20.56 21.07
C ILE A 447 -14.73 -21.90 21.78
N LEU A 448 -15.47 -22.96 21.44
CA LEU A 448 -15.30 -24.28 22.06
C LEU A 448 -13.92 -24.89 21.80
N ILE A 449 -13.29 -24.59 20.66
CA ILE A 449 -11.90 -24.96 20.38
C ILE A 449 -10.94 -24.23 21.33
N GLU A 450 -11.08 -22.91 21.51
CA GLU A 450 -10.22 -22.13 22.44
C GLU A 450 -10.36 -22.62 23.88
N GLU A 451 -11.58 -22.99 24.27
CA GLU A 451 -11.90 -23.53 25.58
C GLU A 451 -11.56 -25.02 25.76
N LYS A 452 -11.01 -25.67 24.72
CA LYS A 452 -10.69 -27.11 24.70
C LYS A 452 -11.90 -28.02 25.02
N ARG A 453 -13.12 -27.56 24.76
CA ARG A 453 -14.37 -28.31 24.92
C ARG A 453 -14.66 -29.11 23.65
N PHE A 454 -13.76 -30.01 23.28
CA PHE A 454 -13.76 -30.68 21.98
C PHE A 454 -14.99 -31.54 21.71
N ASP A 455 -15.52 -32.22 22.73
CA ASP A 455 -16.75 -33.03 22.58
C ASP A 455 -17.92 -32.19 22.06
N LEU A 456 -18.10 -31.00 22.64
CA LEU A 456 -19.15 -30.06 22.25
C LEU A 456 -18.86 -29.43 20.89
N ALA A 457 -17.59 -29.12 20.59
CA ALA A 457 -17.20 -28.57 19.30
C ALA A 457 -17.53 -29.55 18.15
N TRP A 458 -17.21 -30.84 18.33
CA TRP A 458 -17.53 -31.88 17.36
C TRP A 458 -19.04 -32.12 17.25
N ALA A 459 -19.78 -32.11 18.36
CA ALA A 459 -21.24 -32.21 18.33
C ALA A 459 -21.89 -31.10 17.50
N ASN A 460 -21.50 -29.84 17.73
CA ASN A 460 -22.01 -28.69 16.99
C ASN A 460 -21.58 -28.72 15.51
N THR A 461 -20.37 -29.21 15.22
CA THR A 461 -19.89 -29.38 13.84
C THR A 461 -20.73 -30.40 13.07
N ARG A 462 -21.13 -31.51 13.71
CA ARG A 462 -21.99 -32.53 13.09
C ARG A 462 -23.42 -32.04 12.88
N GLU A 463 -23.96 -31.28 13.83
CA GLU A 463 -25.34 -30.83 13.81
C GLU A 463 -25.57 -29.65 12.85
N HIS A 464 -24.67 -28.67 12.84
CA HIS A 464 -24.88 -27.40 12.11
C HIS A 464 -23.94 -27.20 10.91
N GLY A 465 -22.91 -28.04 10.79
CA GLY A 465 -21.83 -27.83 9.82
C GLY A 465 -20.87 -26.72 10.25
N ALA A 466 -19.75 -26.62 9.53
CA ALA A 466 -18.73 -25.58 9.71
C ALA A 466 -17.93 -25.41 8.41
N SER A 467 -17.23 -24.27 8.29
CA SER A 467 -16.27 -24.05 7.21
C SER A 467 -15.12 -25.06 7.27
N ASP A 468 -14.51 -25.37 6.11
CA ASP A 468 -13.41 -26.34 6.04
C ASP A 468 -12.20 -25.89 6.88
N GLY A 469 -11.88 -24.59 6.87
CA GLY A 469 -10.81 -24.03 7.71
C GLY A 469 -11.06 -24.24 9.20
N LEU A 470 -12.31 -24.09 9.67
CA LEU A 470 -12.66 -24.32 11.07
C LEU A 470 -12.59 -25.80 11.45
N LYS A 471 -13.10 -26.70 10.58
CA LYS A 471 -13.01 -28.16 10.79
C LYS A 471 -11.55 -28.61 10.91
N GLU A 472 -10.68 -28.09 10.06
CA GLU A 472 -9.25 -28.41 10.10
C GLU A 472 -8.59 -27.90 11.37
N ARG A 473 -8.96 -26.70 11.84
CA ARG A 473 -8.48 -26.16 13.12
C ARG A 473 -8.94 -27.02 14.30
N LEU A 474 -10.21 -27.47 14.31
CA LEU A 474 -10.74 -28.39 15.32
C LEU A 474 -10.03 -29.75 15.27
N ALA A 475 -9.83 -30.30 14.07
CA ALA A 475 -9.09 -31.55 13.86
C ALA A 475 -7.69 -31.47 14.48
N ARG A 476 -6.92 -30.43 14.13
CA ARG A 476 -5.55 -30.22 14.65
C ARG A 476 -5.53 -30.05 16.16
N ALA A 477 -6.46 -29.26 16.71
CA ALA A 477 -6.52 -28.99 18.15
C ALA A 477 -6.93 -30.23 18.97
N SER A 478 -7.66 -31.17 18.37
CA SER A 478 -8.24 -32.32 19.07
C SER A 478 -7.60 -33.67 18.75
N GLU A 479 -6.49 -33.73 17.98
CA GLU A 479 -5.83 -34.98 17.56
C GLU A 479 -5.59 -35.98 18.70
N ALA A 480 -5.15 -35.50 19.86
CA ALA A 480 -4.84 -36.34 21.02
C ALA A 480 -6.09 -36.96 21.68
N THR A 481 -7.25 -36.32 21.57
CA THR A 481 -8.49 -36.73 22.26
C THR A 481 -9.52 -37.33 21.30
N HIS A 482 -9.54 -36.87 20.05
CA HIS A 482 -10.51 -37.22 19.00
C HIS A 482 -9.81 -37.60 17.67
N PRO A 483 -8.85 -38.53 17.67
CA PRO A 483 -8.06 -38.84 16.47
C PRO A 483 -8.92 -39.32 15.29
N ARG A 484 -10.02 -40.04 15.54
CA ARG A 484 -10.92 -40.53 14.48
C ARG A 484 -11.67 -39.41 13.74
N GLU A 485 -12.13 -38.40 14.47
CA GLU A 485 -12.80 -37.24 13.89
C GLU A 485 -11.79 -36.41 13.08
N ALA A 486 -10.59 -36.18 13.64
CA ALA A 486 -9.51 -35.48 12.93
C ALA A 486 -9.10 -36.19 11.63
N LEU A 487 -8.95 -37.52 11.65
CA LEU A 487 -8.64 -38.33 10.47
C LEU A 487 -9.70 -38.23 9.38
N THR A 488 -10.97 -38.07 9.75
CA THR A 488 -12.07 -37.93 8.79
C THR A 488 -11.94 -36.61 8.04
N ILE A 489 -11.72 -35.51 8.75
CA ILE A 489 -11.50 -34.19 8.15
C ILE A 489 -10.24 -34.14 7.29
N TYR A 490 -9.15 -34.76 7.74
CA TYR A 490 -7.93 -34.84 6.92
C TYR A 490 -8.13 -35.67 5.66
N ALA A 491 -8.91 -36.75 5.72
CA ALA A 491 -9.21 -37.54 4.54
C ALA A 491 -10.02 -36.75 3.50
N GLU A 492 -10.96 -35.92 3.94
CA GLU A 492 -11.70 -34.99 3.06
C GLU A 492 -10.77 -33.96 2.41
N ARG A 493 -9.85 -33.35 3.17
CA ARG A 493 -8.86 -32.41 2.63
C ARG A 493 -7.92 -33.07 1.62
N VAL A 494 -7.43 -34.28 1.91
CA VAL A 494 -6.62 -35.07 0.96
C VAL A 494 -7.36 -35.26 -0.35
N ASN A 495 -8.66 -35.59 -0.30
CA ASN A 495 -9.46 -35.76 -1.51
C ASN A 495 -9.57 -34.45 -2.30
N ARG A 496 -9.88 -33.32 -1.63
CA ARG A 496 -9.97 -32.00 -2.28
C ARG A 496 -8.66 -31.60 -2.95
N LEU A 497 -7.52 -31.75 -2.26
CA LEU A 497 -6.20 -31.44 -2.80
C LEU A 497 -5.85 -32.34 -4.00
N ALA A 498 -6.19 -33.62 -3.93
CA ALA A 498 -5.95 -34.58 -5.01
C ALA A 498 -6.84 -34.31 -6.26
N GLU A 499 -8.07 -33.83 -6.04
CA GLU A 499 -9.00 -33.43 -7.09
C GLU A 499 -8.57 -32.12 -7.77
N PHE A 500 -8.25 -31.08 -6.99
CA PHE A 500 -7.77 -29.78 -7.47
C PHE A 500 -6.53 -29.93 -8.37
N GLY A 501 -5.55 -30.71 -7.91
CA GLY A 501 -4.36 -31.01 -8.68
C GLY A 501 -3.31 -29.89 -8.75
N GLY A 502 -2.17 -30.20 -9.36
CA GLY A 502 -0.97 -29.36 -9.27
C GLY A 502 0.08 -29.99 -8.36
N ASN A 503 1.35 -29.73 -8.63
CA ASN A 503 2.44 -30.38 -7.89
C ASN A 503 2.45 -29.96 -6.40
N ASP A 504 2.13 -28.71 -6.10
CA ASP A 504 2.09 -28.19 -4.73
C ASP A 504 0.94 -28.82 -3.93
N ALA A 505 -0.26 -28.89 -4.52
CA ALA A 505 -1.41 -29.55 -3.89
C ALA A 505 -1.16 -31.04 -3.63
N TYR A 506 -0.44 -31.72 -4.53
CA TYR A 506 -0.03 -33.12 -4.32
C TYR A 506 1.02 -33.29 -3.22
N ALA A 507 1.97 -32.37 -3.12
CA ALA A 507 2.94 -32.37 -2.02
C ALA A 507 2.26 -32.16 -0.67
N GLU A 508 1.32 -31.21 -0.60
CA GLU A 508 0.54 -30.96 0.62
C GLU A 508 -0.34 -32.16 1.00
N ALA A 509 -0.99 -32.80 0.03
CA ALA A 509 -1.79 -34.01 0.27
C ALA A 509 -0.92 -35.18 0.77
N ALA A 510 0.26 -35.39 0.20
CA ALA A 510 1.19 -36.43 0.64
C ALA A 510 1.72 -36.16 2.06
N ALA A 511 2.08 -34.91 2.37
CA ALA A 511 2.50 -34.50 3.71
C ALA A 511 1.38 -34.75 4.74
N LEU A 512 0.13 -34.41 4.40
CA LEU A 512 -1.01 -34.65 5.27
C LEU A 512 -1.28 -36.14 5.49
N ILE A 513 -1.15 -36.97 4.45
CA ILE A 513 -1.24 -38.44 4.59
C ILE A 513 -0.16 -38.94 5.56
N GLY A 514 1.09 -38.46 5.43
CA GLY A 514 2.17 -38.79 6.35
C GLY A 514 1.85 -38.40 7.80
N HIS A 515 1.29 -37.20 8.03
CA HIS A 515 0.83 -36.77 9.35
C HIS A 515 -0.25 -37.70 9.92
N MET A 516 -1.22 -38.09 9.09
CA MET A 516 -2.28 -39.02 9.50
C MET A 516 -1.76 -40.43 9.86
N ALA A 517 -0.51 -40.79 9.54
CA ALA A 517 0.10 -42.04 9.97
C ALA A 517 0.38 -42.05 11.48
N GLY A 518 0.67 -40.88 12.07
CA GLY A 518 0.88 -40.73 13.51
C GLY A 518 -0.40 -40.82 14.35
N LEU A 519 -1.57 -40.73 13.71
CA LEU A 519 -2.87 -40.66 14.39
C LEU A 519 -3.69 -41.97 14.33
N ARG A 520 -3.19 -43.00 13.64
CA ARG A 520 -3.87 -44.30 13.49
C ARG A 520 -2.88 -45.47 13.45
N GLY A 521 -3.39 -46.69 13.59
CA GLY A 521 -2.55 -47.90 13.54
C GLY A 521 -1.93 -48.13 12.16
N ALA A 522 -0.75 -48.76 12.12
CA ALA A 522 -0.01 -49.01 10.87
C ALA A 522 -0.80 -49.79 9.82
N SER A 523 -1.61 -50.78 10.24
CA SER A 523 -2.48 -51.56 9.35
C SER A 523 -3.62 -50.72 8.75
N GLU A 524 -4.27 -49.89 9.57
CA GLU A 524 -5.32 -48.96 9.13
C GLU A 524 -4.76 -47.89 8.19
N HIS A 525 -3.55 -47.41 8.47
CA HIS A 525 -2.87 -46.45 7.61
C HIS A 525 -2.52 -47.06 6.24
N ALA A 526 -1.99 -48.29 6.22
CA ALA A 526 -1.69 -49.00 4.98
C ALA A 526 -2.95 -49.23 4.13
N ALA A 527 -4.07 -49.60 4.77
CA ALA A 527 -5.36 -49.75 4.09
C ALA A 527 -5.86 -48.42 3.49
N TYR A 528 -5.76 -47.32 4.23
CA TYR A 528 -6.12 -45.99 3.73
C TYR A 528 -5.24 -45.54 2.55
N LEU A 529 -3.93 -45.76 2.64
CA LEU A 529 -3.00 -45.43 1.56
C LEU A 529 -3.31 -46.24 0.29
N ALA A 530 -3.66 -47.52 0.43
CA ALA A 530 -4.06 -48.38 -0.69
C ALA A 530 -5.36 -47.87 -1.36
N ASP A 531 -6.34 -47.43 -0.57
CA ASP A 531 -7.58 -46.81 -1.07
C ASP A 531 -7.28 -45.50 -1.84
N VAL A 532 -6.49 -44.59 -1.27
CA VAL A 532 -6.10 -43.34 -1.94
C VAL A 532 -5.37 -43.61 -3.26
N LYS A 533 -4.44 -44.58 -3.30
CA LYS A 533 -3.75 -45.01 -4.52
C LYS A 533 -4.72 -45.58 -5.57
N THR A 534 -5.75 -46.27 -5.13
CA THR A 534 -6.79 -46.82 -6.03
C THR A 534 -7.66 -45.69 -6.62
N ARG A 535 -8.15 -44.77 -5.79
CA ARG A 535 -9.03 -43.66 -6.22
C ARG A 535 -8.32 -42.65 -7.13
N PHE A 536 -7.06 -42.32 -6.84
CA PHE A 536 -6.31 -41.29 -7.57
C PHE A 536 -5.20 -41.85 -8.47
N GLY A 537 -5.18 -43.15 -8.77
CA GLY A 537 -4.10 -43.82 -9.50
C GLY A 537 -3.78 -43.26 -10.89
N ARG A 538 -4.69 -42.49 -11.50
CA ARG A 538 -4.46 -41.77 -12.77
C ARG A 538 -3.59 -40.52 -12.63
N LYS A 539 -3.42 -39.98 -11.41
CA LYS A 539 -2.63 -38.77 -11.11
C LYS A 539 -1.15 -39.14 -10.87
N ARG A 540 -0.39 -39.31 -11.97
CA ARG A 540 0.99 -39.83 -11.94
C ARG A 540 1.95 -39.09 -11.01
N ASN A 541 1.88 -37.76 -10.94
CA ASN A 541 2.75 -36.97 -10.05
C ASN A 541 2.40 -37.16 -8.57
N PHE A 542 1.12 -37.31 -8.24
CA PHE A 542 0.70 -37.62 -6.88
C PHE A 542 1.16 -39.02 -6.46
N MET A 543 1.03 -40.01 -7.34
CA MET A 543 1.48 -41.39 -7.06
C MET A 543 2.99 -41.48 -6.81
N LYS A 544 3.81 -40.62 -7.44
CA LYS A 544 5.26 -40.55 -7.17
C LYS A 544 5.58 -40.09 -5.74
N LEU A 545 4.73 -39.25 -5.15
CA LEU A 545 4.92 -38.73 -3.80
C LEU A 545 4.39 -39.69 -2.72
N LEU A 546 3.54 -40.64 -3.10
CA LEU A 546 2.99 -41.68 -2.22
C LEU A 546 3.71 -43.03 -2.33
N ALA A 547 4.71 -43.14 -3.21
CA ALA A 547 5.56 -44.30 -3.41
C ALA A 547 6.62 -44.34 -2.32
#